data_AF-A0A414BWH5-F1
#
_entry.id   AF-A0A414BWH5-F1
#
_cell.length_a   1.000
_cell.length_b   1.000
_cell.length_c   1.000
_cell.angle_alpha   90.00
_cell.angle_beta   90.00
_cell.angle_gamma   90.00
#
_symmetry.space_group_name_H-M   'P 1'
#
loop_
_entity.id
_entity.type
_entity.pdbx_description
1 polymer ?
#
loop_
_entity_poly.entity_id
_entity_poly.type
_entity_poly.pdbx_seq_one_letter_code
_entity_poly.pdbx_strand_id
1 'polypeptide(L)'
;MPTVVVRFETCKKAIGYGTVYYRIYKGHNRRMEFSSHLHLPTSSWDETTKTIRGEHPKACLFRAQMEADLRLLNRIITEDVTGRLTMGDMIALFKQQRTIIK
;
A
#
# COMPACT_ATOMS: atom_id res chain seq x y z
N MET A 1 -3.27 -3.53 -18.16
CA MET A 1 -4.00 -2.79 -17.10
C MET A 1 -3.02 -2.51 -15.97
N PRO A 2 -2.98 -1.30 -15.37
CA PRO A 2 -2.18 -1.08 -14.18
C PRO A 2 -2.67 -1.96 -13.02
N THR A 3 -1.78 -2.35 -12.11
CA THR A 3 -2.14 -3.13 -10.92
C THR A 3 -1.40 -2.60 -9.70
N VAL A 4 -1.97 -2.83 -8.52
CA VAL A 4 -1.34 -2.48 -7.24
C VAL A 4 -1.09 -3.75 -6.42
N VAL A 5 0.08 -3.82 -5.77
CA VAL A 5 0.41 -4.86 -4.81
C VAL A 5 0.94 -4.27 -3.52
N VAL A 6 0.76 -5.01 -2.42
CA VAL A 6 1.32 -4.67 -1.12
C VAL A 6 2.67 -5.36 -0.95
N ARG A 7 3.65 -4.64 -0.39
CA ARG A 7 4.91 -5.20 0.07
C ARG A 7 5.22 -4.72 1.48
N PHE A 8 6.04 -5.48 2.18
CA PHE A 8 6.60 -5.10 3.47
C PHE A 8 8.12 -5.12 3.35
N GLU A 9 8.76 -4.06 3.81
CA GLU A 9 10.22 -3.95 3.81
C GLU A 9 10.71 -3.65 5.22
N THR A 10 11.61 -4.49 5.72
CA THR A 10 12.21 -4.35 7.05
C THR A 10 13.13 -3.14 7.11
N CYS A 11 13.06 -2.37 8.20
CA CYS A 11 13.88 -1.20 8.41
C CYS A 11 15.28 -1.60 8.91
N LYS A 12 16.34 -1.22 8.18
CA LYS A 12 17.72 -1.45 8.63
C LYS A 12 18.09 -0.70 9.91
N LYS A 13 17.45 0.44 10.18
CA LYS A 13 17.72 1.29 11.36
C LYS A 13 16.88 0.92 12.58
N ALA A 14 15.70 0.33 12.38
CA ALA A 14 14.79 -0.09 13.45
C ALA A 14 14.61 -1.61 13.38
N ILE A 15 15.54 -2.32 14.02
CA ILE A 15 15.56 -3.79 14.02
C ILE A 15 14.24 -4.32 14.60
N GLY A 16 13.66 -5.30 13.91
CA GLY A 16 12.38 -5.88 14.29
C GLY A 16 11.15 -5.10 13.81
N TYR A 17 11.34 -4.02 13.04
CA TYR A 17 10.26 -3.27 12.42
C TYR A 17 10.42 -3.20 10.91
N GLY A 18 9.33 -2.88 10.22
CA GLY A 18 9.31 -2.60 8.79
C GLY A 18 8.14 -1.69 8.41
N THR A 19 8.11 -1.35 7.12
CA THR A 19 7.12 -0.44 6.55
C THR A 19 6.36 -1.13 5.44
N VAL A 20 5.05 -0.91 5.40
CA VAL A 20 4.21 -1.37 4.30
C VAL A 20 4.31 -0.38 3.13
N TYR A 21 4.50 -0.91 1.93
CA TYR A 21 4.59 -0.16 0.68
C TYR A 21 3.50 -0.61 -0.29
N TYR A 22 2.99 0.35 -1.05
CA TYR A 22 2.15 0.09 -2.21
C TYR A 22 2.99 0.23 -3.47
N ARG A 23 2.93 -0.78 -4.34
CA ARG A 23 3.64 -0.82 -5.60
C ARG A 23 2.65 -0.88 -6.75
N ILE A 24 2.70 0.12 -7.61
CA ILE A 24 1.91 0.20 -8.83
C ILE A 24 2.76 -0.32 -9.99
N TYR A 25 2.21 -1.21 -10.80
CA TYR A 25 2.76 -1.65 -12.08
C TYR A 25 1.94 -1.02 -13.21
N LYS A 26 2.59 -0.48 -14.25
CA LYS A 26 1.89 0.10 -15.41
C LYS A 26 2.68 -0.10 -16.71
N GLY A 27 2.22 -1.00 -17.58
CA GLY A 27 2.91 -1.31 -18.84
C GLY A 27 4.12 -2.23 -18.63
N HIS A 28 4.97 -2.38 -19.65
CA HIS A 28 6.06 -3.35 -19.62
C HIS A 28 7.20 -2.89 -18.70
N ASN A 29 7.51 -3.66 -17.65
CA ASN A 29 8.61 -3.42 -16.70
C ASN A 29 8.64 -2.06 -15.97
N ARG A 30 7.55 -1.28 -16.01
CA ARG A 30 7.46 -0.02 -15.25
C ARG A 30 6.73 -0.25 -13.93
N ARG A 31 7.37 0.17 -12.85
CA ARG A 31 6.80 0.15 -11.50
C ARG A 31 7.16 1.42 -10.74
N MET A 32 6.27 1.84 -9.85
CA MET A 32 6.56 2.88 -8.87
C MET A 32 6.06 2.40 -7.50
N GLU A 33 6.81 2.71 -6.46
CA GLU A 33 6.54 2.26 -5.10
C GLU A 33 6.54 3.46 -4.16
N PHE A 34 5.63 3.46 -3.18
CA PHE A 34 5.54 4.50 -2.18
C PHE A 34 5.06 3.92 -0.84
N SER A 35 5.46 4.58 0.25
CA SER A 35 5.14 4.14 1.60
C SER A 35 3.67 4.38 1.94
N SER A 36 3.07 3.42 2.64
CA SER A 36 1.75 3.58 3.29
C SER A 36 1.81 4.40 4.58
N HIS A 37 3.03 4.70 5.07
CA HIS A 37 3.29 5.23 6.42
C HIS A 37 2.86 4.30 7.57
N LEU A 38 2.49 3.05 7.30
CA LEU A 38 2.27 2.04 8.34
C LEU A 38 3.62 1.41 8.72
N HIS A 39 4.06 1.71 9.93
CA HIS A 39 5.27 1.14 10.53
C HIS A 39 4.87 0.10 11.57
N LEU A 40 5.35 -1.13 11.39
CA LEU A 40 4.86 -2.29 12.12
C LEU A 40 6.01 -3.18 12.58
N PRO A 41 5.89 -3.88 13.72
CA PRO A 41 6.79 -4.96 14.05
C PRO A 41 6.79 -6.02 12.95
N THR A 42 7.96 -6.55 12.58
CA THR A 42 8.11 -7.62 11.58
C THR A 42 7.31 -8.86 11.97
N SER A 43 7.22 -9.17 13.26
CA SER A 43 6.41 -10.28 13.79
C SER A 43 4.92 -10.11 13.50
N SER A 44 4.45 -8.88 13.30
CA SER A 44 3.04 -8.57 13.00
C SER A 44 2.72 -8.66 11.51
N TRP A 45 3.69 -8.92 10.64
CA TRP A 45 3.45 -9.09 9.21
C TRP A 45 3.23 -10.57 8.86
N ASP A 46 2.23 -10.82 8.01
CA ASP A 46 1.99 -12.11 7.38
C ASP A 46 2.38 -12.01 5.90
N GLU A 47 3.50 -12.63 5.55
CA GLU A 47 4.04 -12.62 4.19
C GLU A 47 3.20 -13.46 3.22
N THR A 48 2.47 -14.48 3.71
CA THR A 48 1.62 -15.34 2.90
C THR A 48 0.35 -14.59 2.48
N THR A 49 -0.30 -13.93 3.44
CA THR A 49 -1.56 -13.22 3.18
C THR A 49 -1.35 -11.74 2.83
N LYS A 50 -0.11 -11.25 2.86
CA LYS A 50 0.29 -9.86 2.58
C LYS A 50 -0.51 -8.85 3.42
N THR A 51 -0.74 -9.20 4.68
CA THR A 51 -1.48 -8.37 5.63
C THR A 51 -0.92 -8.53 7.04
N ILE A 52 -1.56 -7.87 8.00
CA ILE A 52 -1.09 -7.80 9.39
C ILE A 52 -1.68 -8.99 10.16
N ARG A 53 -0.93 -9.63 11.06
CA ARG A 53 -1.41 -10.73 11.92
C ARG A 53 -2.38 -10.22 12.99
N GLY A 54 -3.29 -11.09 13.43
CA GLY A 54 -4.35 -10.74 14.40
C GLY A 54 -3.83 -10.40 15.80
N GLU A 55 -2.64 -10.86 16.16
CA GLU A 55 -2.01 -10.65 17.48
C GLU A 55 -1.60 -9.20 17.74
N HIS A 56 -1.48 -8.37 16.69
CA HIS A 56 -1.12 -6.98 16.87
C HIS A 56 -2.29 -6.18 17.50
N PRO A 57 -2.09 -5.37 18.56
CA PRO A 57 -3.18 -4.66 19.25
C PRO A 57 -4.04 -3.77 18.35
N LYS A 58 -3.45 -3.24 17.28
CA LYS A 58 -4.13 -2.42 16.26
C LYS A 58 -4.32 -3.16 14.91
N ALA A 59 -4.26 -4.48 14.89
CA ALA A 59 -4.36 -5.28 13.66
C ALA A 59 -5.62 -4.92 12.86
N CYS A 60 -6.77 -4.83 13.53
CA CYS A 60 -8.04 -4.48 12.90
C CYS A 60 -7.97 -3.10 12.22
N LEU A 61 -7.48 -2.08 12.92
CA LEU A 61 -7.35 -0.72 12.41
C LEU A 61 -6.42 -0.66 11.19
N PHE A 62 -5.25 -1.29 11.29
CA PHE A 62 -4.28 -1.24 10.21
C PHE A 62 -4.72 -2.06 8.99
N ARG A 63 -5.37 -3.21 9.18
CA ARG A 63 -5.99 -3.98 8.09
C ARG A 63 -7.06 -3.13 7.39
N ALA A 64 -7.93 -2.46 8.14
CA ALA A 64 -8.95 -1.58 7.60
C ALA A 64 -8.33 -0.41 6.81
N GLN A 65 -7.24 0.19 7.31
CA GLN A 65 -6.52 1.24 6.59
C GLN A 65 -5.93 0.72 5.27
N MET A 66 -5.27 -0.45 5.32
CA MET A 66 -4.69 -1.06 4.13
C MET A 66 -5.76 -1.39 3.08
N GLU A 67 -6.90 -1.90 3.52
CA GLU A 67 -8.03 -2.21 2.65
C GLU A 67 -8.62 -0.95 2.01
N ALA A 68 -8.84 0.11 2.78
CA ALA A 68 -9.30 1.40 2.27
C ALA A 68 -8.32 2.00 1.25
N ASP A 69 -7.02 1.95 1.56
CA ASP A 69 -5.97 2.43 0.66
C ASP A 69 -5.94 1.64 -0.66
N LEU A 70 -6.02 0.30 -0.60
CA LEU A 70 -6.05 -0.55 -1.79
C LEU A 70 -7.32 -0.34 -2.63
N ARG A 71 -8.48 -0.16 -2.00
CA ARG A 71 -9.74 0.15 -2.70
C ARG A 71 -9.63 1.49 -3.42
N LEU A 72 -9.06 2.51 -2.79
CA LEU A 72 -8.83 3.82 -3.41
C LEU A 72 -7.85 3.72 -4.59
N LEU A 73 -6.74 3.01 -4.43
CA LEU A 73 -5.76 2.81 -5.51
C LEU A 73 -6.36 2.06 -6.70
N ASN A 74 -7.10 0.97 -6.43
CA ASN A 74 -7.80 0.24 -7.47
C ASN A 74 -8.81 1.13 -8.19
N ARG A 75 -9.58 1.94 -7.44
CA ARG A 75 -10.53 2.90 -8.03
C ARG A 75 -9.84 3.88 -8.97
N ILE A 76 -8.76 4.54 -8.53
CA ILE A 76 -7.97 5.47 -9.37
C ILE A 76 -7.46 4.77 -10.63
N ILE A 77 -6.97 3.54 -10.51
CA ILE A 77 -6.48 2.74 -11.65
C ILE A 77 -7.61 2.40 -12.62
N THR A 78 -8.77 1.97 -12.12
CA THR A 78 -9.90 1.54 -12.95
C THR A 78 -10.63 2.70 -13.61
N GLU A 79 -10.69 3.86 -12.96
CA GLU A 79 -11.30 5.08 -13.51
C GLU A 79 -10.42 5.72 -14.61
N ASP A 80 -9.11 5.42 -14.67
CA ASP A 80 -8.22 5.79 -15.78
C ASP A 80 -8.46 4.93 -17.03
N VAL A 81 -9.69 4.92 -17.55
CA VAL A 81 -10.11 4.12 -18.71
C VAL A 81 -9.24 4.39 -19.94
N THR A 82 -8.80 5.63 -20.12
CA THR A 82 -7.96 6.05 -21.24
C THR A 82 -6.47 5.79 -21.04
N GLY A 83 -6.06 5.32 -19.86
CA GLY A 83 -4.67 5.04 -19.53
C GLY A 83 -3.76 6.27 -19.52
N ARG A 84 -4.32 7.47 -19.37
CA ARG A 84 -3.60 8.75 -19.50
C ARG A 84 -2.82 9.12 -18.23
N LEU A 85 -3.30 8.72 -17.06
CA LEU A 85 -2.66 9.10 -15.80
C LEU A 85 -1.26 8.48 -15.69
N THR A 86 -0.23 9.26 -15.44
CA THR A 86 1.08 8.69 -15.11
C THR A 86 1.00 8.00 -13.73
N MET A 87 1.96 7.12 -13.41
CA MET A 87 2.03 6.55 -12.06
C MET A 87 2.24 7.64 -10.99
N GLY A 88 2.91 8.75 -11.34
CA GLY A 88 3.06 9.91 -10.45
C GLY A 88 1.72 10.59 -10.16
N ASP A 89 0.89 10.79 -11.19
CA ASP A 89 -0.46 11.36 -11.05
C ASP A 89 -1.35 10.46 -10.18
N MET A 90 -1.31 9.15 -10.41
CA MET A 90 -2.05 8.18 -9.59
C MET A 90 -1.68 8.28 -8.11
N ILE A 91 -0.38 8.42 -7.80
CA ILE A 91 0.10 8.58 -6.42
C ILE A 91 -0.29 9.94 -5.84
N ALA A 92 -0.25 11.02 -6.64
CA ALA A 92 -0.66 12.34 -6.20
C ALA A 92 -2.15 12.36 -5.85
N LEU A 93 -3.01 11.81 -6.71
CA LEU A 93 -4.43 11.65 -6.47
C LEU A 93 -4.70 10.79 -5.24
N PHE A 94 -3.99 9.67 -5.10
CA PHE A 94 -4.08 8.84 -3.91
C PHE A 94 -3.78 9.65 -2.64
N LYS A 95 -2.64 10.34 -2.59
CA LYS A 95 -2.25 11.15 -1.42
C LYS A 95 -3.26 12.25 -1.10
N GLN A 96 -3.87 12.85 -2.12
CA GLN A 96 -4.89 13.88 -1.97
C GLN A 96 -6.21 13.33 -1.41
N GLN A 97 -6.62 12.14 -1.85
CA GLN A 97 -7.91 11.53 -1.50
C GLN A 97 -7.85 10.56 -0.31
N ARG A 98 -6.64 10.19 0.12
CA ARG A 98 -6.43 9.22 1.20
C ARG A 98 -7.03 9.73 2.51
N THR A 99 -7.89 8.91 3.09
CA THR A 99 -8.44 9.12 4.43
C THR A 99 -7.72 8.24 5.44
N ILE A 100 -7.32 8.83 6.58
CA ILE A 100 -6.71 8.09 7.69
C ILE A 100 -7.79 7.69 8.69
N ILE A 101 -7.95 6.38 8.88
CA ILE A 101 -8.82 5.78 9.89
C ILE A 101 -8.15 5.95 11.25
N LYS A 102 -8.91 6.44 12.24
CA LYS A 102 -8.44 6.72 13.61
C LYS A 102 -8.96 5.68 14.59
#